data_AF-A0A0S8H9B5-F1
#
_entry.id   AF-A0A0S8H9B5-F1
#
_cell.length_a   1.000
_cell.length_b   1.000
_cell.length_c   1.000
_cell.angle_alpha   90.00
_cell.angle_beta   90.00
_cell.angle_gamma   90.00
#
_symmetry.space_group_name_H-M   'P 1'
#
loop_
_entity.id
_entity.type
_entity.pdbx_description
1 polymer ?
#
loop_
_entity_poly.entity_id
_entity_poly.type
_entity_poly.pdbx_seq_one_letter_code
_entity_poly.pdbx_strand_id
1 'polypeptide(L)' 'RIGRLLSDEDRTDATGAVVVNRVFASRYLPGEEALGRRVAFHWSGVSFVGRIVGVIDGVR' A
#
# COMPACT_ATOMS: atom_id res chain seq x y z
N ARG A 1 5.92 -11.69 4.58
CA ARG A 1 4.59 -11.21 4.09
C ARG A 1 3.58 -11.07 5.25
N ILE A 2 2.86 -9.96 5.33
CA ILE A 2 1.73 -9.71 6.26
C ILE A 2 0.55 -9.09 5.50
N GLY A 3 -0.69 -9.28 5.98
CA GLY A 3 -1.91 -8.81 5.32
C GLY A 3 -2.30 -9.63 4.08
N ARG A 4 -3.05 -9.01 3.15
CA ARG A 4 -3.56 -9.63 1.91
C ARG A 4 -2.97 -9.01 0.65
N LEU A 5 -3.08 -9.73 -0.47
CA LEU A 5 -2.81 -9.15 -1.79
C LEU A 5 -4.04 -8.38 -2.29
N LEU A 6 -3.84 -7.61 -3.35
CA LEU A 6 -4.95 -7.07 -4.13
C LEU A 6 -5.77 -8.21 -4.72
N SER A 7 -7.05 -7.97 -4.86
CA SER A 7 -8.06 -8.88 -5.40
C SER A 7 -8.99 -8.11 -6.35
N ASP A 8 -9.87 -8.83 -7.04
CA ASP A 8 -10.85 -8.24 -7.97
C ASP A 8 -11.89 -7.33 -7.28
N GLU A 9 -11.94 -7.34 -5.94
CA GLU A 9 -12.75 -6.43 -5.13
C GLU A 9 -12.09 -5.05 -5.00
N ASP A 10 -10.77 -4.95 -5.15
CA ASP A 10 -9.98 -3.71 -5.03
C ASP A 10 -9.94 -2.92 -6.34
N ARG A 11 -11.12 -2.64 -6.88
CA ARG A 11 -11.26 -1.97 -8.17
C ARG A 11 -10.98 -0.48 -8.08
N THR A 12 -10.76 0.14 -9.24
CA THR A 12 -10.50 1.59 -9.36
C THR A 12 -11.68 2.46 -8.95
N ASP A 13 -12.90 1.92 -8.92
CA ASP A 13 -14.12 2.59 -8.44
C ASP A 13 -14.42 2.32 -6.95
N ALA A 14 -13.59 1.50 -6.28
CA ALA A 14 -13.70 1.20 -4.86
C ALA A 14 -12.78 2.08 -3.99
N THR A 15 -12.82 1.88 -2.67
CA THR A 15 -11.84 2.50 -1.77
C THR A 15 -10.45 1.99 -2.11
N GLY A 16 -9.53 2.88 -2.50
CA GLY A 16 -8.19 2.51 -2.93
C GLY A 16 -7.47 1.59 -1.93
N ALA A 17 -6.88 0.51 -2.44
CA ALA A 17 -6.08 -0.44 -1.67
C ALA A 17 -4.67 -0.55 -2.26
N VAL A 18 -3.67 -0.71 -1.41
CA VAL A 18 -2.25 -0.81 -1.81
C VAL A 18 -1.57 -1.94 -1.09
N VAL A 19 -0.73 -2.66 -1.83
CA VAL A 19 0.28 -3.56 -1.29
C VAL A 19 1.63 -2.89 -1.45
N VAL A 20 2.40 -2.77 -0.37
CA VAL A 20 3.75 -2.18 -0.38
C VAL A 20 4.80 -3.24 -0.13
N ASN A 21 6.05 -2.98 -0.51
CA ASN A 21 7.15 -3.83 -0.11
C ASN A 21 7.68 -3.45 1.29
N ARG A 22 8.46 -4.34 1.91
CA ARG A 22 9.05 -4.12 3.24
C ARG A 22 9.96 -2.89 3.28
N VAL A 23 10.74 -2.63 2.23
CA VAL A 23 11.64 -1.48 2.16
C VAL A 23 10.87 -0.17 2.23
N PHE A 24 9.74 -0.07 1.53
CA PHE A 24 8.84 1.07 1.57
C PHE A 24 8.29 1.27 2.98
N ALA A 25 7.75 0.22 3.59
CA ALA A 25 7.20 0.29 4.95
C ALA A 25 8.26 0.75 5.96
N SER A 26 9.46 0.18 5.92
CA SER A 26 10.56 0.56 6.81
C SER A 26 11.05 2.00 6.59
N ARG A 27 11.02 2.49 5.34
CA ARG A 27 11.49 3.83 5.00
C ARG A 27 10.48 4.93 5.33
N TYR A 28 9.20 4.69 5.09
CA TYR A 28 8.16 5.72 5.15
C TYR A 28 7.23 5.59 6.36
N LEU A 29 7.25 4.45 7.05
CA LEU A 29 6.48 4.19 8.27
C LEU A 29 7.40 3.60 9.37
N PRO A 30 8.51 4.27 9.74
CA PRO A 30 9.50 3.70 10.66
C PRO A 30 8.90 3.55 12.07
N GLY A 31 8.93 2.34 12.61
CA GLY A 31 8.40 2.04 13.95
C GLY A 31 6.87 1.97 14.03
N GLU A 32 6.17 2.13 12.91
CA GLU A 32 4.70 2.06 12.85
C GLU A 32 4.20 0.75 12.22
N GLU A 33 3.01 0.32 12.65
CA GLU A 33 2.29 -0.75 11.96
C GLU A 33 1.76 -0.24 10.62
N ALA A 34 2.25 -0.83 9.52
CA ALA A 34 1.92 -0.40 8.18
C ALA A 34 0.49 -0.79 7.74
N LEU A 35 -0.04 -1.91 8.22
CA LEU A 35 -1.37 -2.38 7.80
C LEU A 35 -2.46 -1.40 8.26
N GLY A 36 -3.43 -1.15 7.38
CA GLY A 36 -4.56 -0.25 7.66
C GLY A 36 -4.26 1.24 7.49
N ARG A 37 -2.98 1.65 7.40
CA ARG A 37 -2.59 3.04 7.18
C ARG A 37 -3.01 3.53 5.81
N ARG A 38 -3.40 4.82 5.74
CA ARG A 38 -3.70 5.51 4.48
C ARG A 38 -2.45 6.19 3.97
N VAL A 39 -2.21 6.06 2.68
CA VAL A 39 -1.11 6.68 1.97
C VAL A 39 -1.65 7.42 0.75
N ALA A 40 -1.04 8.56 0.46
CA ALA A 40 -1.29 9.34 -0.74
C ALA A 40 -0.05 9.29 -1.63
N PHE A 41 -0.26 8.96 -2.90
CA PHE A 41 0.78 8.89 -3.91
C PHE A 41 0.46 9.92 -4.99
N HIS A 42 1.45 10.74 -5.32
CA HIS A 42 1.35 11.75 -6.37
C HIS A 42 2.45 11.48 -7.39
N TRP A 43 2.08 11.19 -8.63
CA TRP A 43 3.04 11.00 -9.72
C TRP A 43 2.44 11.52 -11.03
N SER A 44 3.20 12.30 -11.79
CA SER A 44 2.85 12.75 -13.15
C SER A 44 1.40 13.23 -13.32
N GLY A 45 0.90 14.07 -12.41
CA GLY A 45 -0.47 14.62 -12.45
C GLY A 45 -1.57 13.66 -11.93
N VAL A 46 -1.22 12.43 -11.57
CA VAL A 46 -2.11 11.45 -10.95
C VAL A 46 -1.96 11.52 -9.43
N SER A 47 -3.09 11.62 -8.73
CA SER A 47 -3.15 11.52 -7.28
C SER A 47 -3.98 10.28 -6.90
N PHE A 48 -3.40 9.41 -6.10
CA PHE A 48 -4.07 8.22 -5.58
C PHE A 48 -4.01 8.23 -4.06
N VAL A 49 -5.12 7.90 -3.41
CA VAL A 49 -5.19 7.69 -1.96
C VAL A 49 -5.69 6.27 -1.72
N GLY A 50 -4.96 5.51 -0.91
CA GLY A 50 -5.34 4.14 -0.61
C GLY A 50 -4.90 3.67 0.76
N ARG A 51 -5.53 2.59 1.23
CA ARG A 51 -5.20 1.88 2.46
C ARG A 51 -4.20 0.77 2.17
N ILE A 52 -3.16 0.66 2.99
CA ILE A 52 -2.24 -0.46 2.94
C ILE A 52 -2.95 -1.73 3.43
N VAL A 53 -3.15 -2.70 2.54
CA VAL A 53 -3.80 -3.98 2.84
C VAL A 53 -2.82 -5.13 2.96
N GLY A 54 -1.58 -4.94 2.52
CA GLY A 54 -0.53 -5.94 2.61
C GLY A 54 0.87 -5.37 2.55
N VAL A 55 1.81 -6.08 3.17
CA VAL A 55 3.26 -5.86 3.03
C VAL A 55 3.92 -7.14 2.57
N ILE A 56 4.58 -7.07 1.41
CA ILE A 56 5.36 -8.18 0.84
C ILE A 56 6.85 -7.92 0.99
N ASP A 57 7.64 -8.98 0.93
CA ASP A 57 9.08 -8.83 0.80
C ASP A 57 9.40 -8.30 -0.62
N GLY A 58 10.49 -7.56 -0.76
CA GLY A 58 10.82 -6.90 -2.03
C GLY A 58 10.93 -7.88 -3.18
N VAL A 59 10.49 -7.47 -4.38
CA VAL A 59 10.79 -8.19 -5.61
C VAL A 59 12.29 -7.96 -5.88
N ARG A 60 13.04 -9.05 -6.02
CA ARG A 60 14.47 -9.01 -6.33
C ARG A 60 14.69 -8.85 -7.82
#